data_AF-A0A1V5KBU3-F1
#
_entry.id   AF-A0A1V5KBU3-F1
#
_cell.length_a   1.000
_cell.length_b   1.000
_cell.length_c   1.000
_cell.angle_alpha   90.00
_cell.angle_beta   90.00
_cell.angle_gamma   90.00
#
_symmetry.space_group_name_H-M   'P 1'
#
loop_
_entity.id
_entity.type
_entity.pdbx_description
1 polymer ?
#
loop_
_entity_poly.entity_id
_entity_poly.type
_entity_poly.pdbx_seq_one_letter_code
_entity_poly.pdbx_strand_id
1 'polypeptide(L)'
;MNQKSQEQGRTYFLEECEKLEKWSDDMVTAAEGQLTDIKKQIKALTRQSRQELSPLEQHRLHRTIADLESRKRLMRKKIFEVEDEIVVKRDDLIQVLQKRMDRRVEVESLFTIRWTVV
;
A
#
# COMPACT_ATOMS: atom_id res chain seq x y z
N MET A 1 -20.55 30.47 9.61
CA MET A 1 -19.62 30.22 8.47
C MET A 1 -18.81 28.91 8.60
N ASN A 2 -19.12 28.03 9.56
CA ASN A 2 -18.25 26.90 9.95
C ASN A 2 -18.61 25.54 9.31
N GLN A 3 -19.81 25.39 8.73
CA GLN A 3 -20.33 24.09 8.25
C GLN A 3 -19.80 23.71 6.86
N LYS A 4 -19.75 24.66 5.92
CA LYS A 4 -19.21 24.44 4.56
C LYS A 4 -17.74 24.02 4.54
N SER A 5 -16.91 24.59 5.42
CA SER A 5 -15.48 24.24 5.53
C SER A 5 -15.27 22.83 6.10
N GLN A 6 -16.15 22.40 7.01
CA GLN A 6 -16.12 21.06 7.60
C GLN A 6 -16.55 19.99 6.59
N GLU A 7 -17.58 20.25 5.79
CA GLU A 7 -18.02 19.35 4.72
C GLU A 7 -16.92 19.18 3.66
N GLN A 8 -16.28 20.27 3.23
CA GLN A 8 -15.15 20.22 2.29
C GLN A 8 -13.97 19.43 2.85
N GLY A 9 -13.64 19.62 4.14
CA GLY A 9 -12.57 18.86 4.79
C GLY A 9 -12.87 17.37 4.92
N ARG A 10 -14.13 17.00 5.12
CA ARG A 10 -14.60 15.60 5.13
C ARG A 10 -14.52 14.97 3.75
N THR A 11 -15.01 15.66 2.71
CA THR A 11 -14.97 15.15 1.34
C THR A 11 -13.54 14.93 0.88
N TYR A 12 -12.65 15.89 1.15
CA TYR A 12 -11.22 15.75 0.85
C TYR A 12 -10.59 14.52 1.53
N PHE A 13 -10.89 14.30 2.82
CA PHE A 13 -10.36 13.12 3.53
C PHE A 13 -10.84 11.81 2.90
N LEU A 14 -12.12 11.71 2.52
CA LEU A 14 -12.67 10.52 1.86
C LEU A 14 -12.02 10.29 0.49
N GLU A 15 -11.78 11.33 -0.29
CA GLU A 15 -11.07 11.24 -1.58
C GLU A 15 -9.64 10.73 -1.40
N GLU A 16 -8.90 11.21 -0.40
CA GLU A 16 -7.54 10.73 -0.13
C GLU A 16 -7.53 9.26 0.35
N CYS A 17 -8.50 8.84 1.16
CA CYS A 17 -8.68 7.44 1.52
C CYS A 17 -8.95 6.56 0.30
N GLU A 18 -9.87 6.97 -0.58
CA GLU A 18 -10.21 6.21 -1.80
C GLU A 18 -9.00 6.11 -2.75
N LYS A 19 -8.21 7.18 -2.88
CA LYS A 19 -6.96 7.15 -3.67
C LYS A 19 -5.95 6.19 -3.06
N LEU A 20 -5.79 6.19 -1.74
CA LEU A 20 -4.87 5.29 -1.05
C LEU A 20 -5.30 3.83 -1.23
N GLU A 21 -6.59 3.53 -1.12
CA GLU A 21 -7.14 2.19 -1.32
C GLU A 21 -6.88 1.67 -2.75
N LYS A 22 -7.23 2.45 -3.77
CA LYS A 22 -6.96 2.08 -5.17
C LYS A 22 -5.48 1.88 -5.45
N TRP A 23 -4.64 2.80 -4.98
CA TRP A 23 -3.19 2.68 -5.14
C TRP A 23 -2.62 1.45 -4.43
N SER A 24 -3.10 1.15 -3.23
CA SER A 24 -2.73 -0.04 -2.46
C SER A 24 -3.05 -1.31 -3.24
N ASP A 25 -4.29 -1.42 -3.73
CA ASP A 25 -4.76 -2.58 -4.50
C ASP A 25 -3.93 -2.78 -5.78
N ASP A 26 -3.67 -1.70 -6.52
CA ASP A 26 -2.86 -1.73 -7.74
C ASP A 26 -1.43 -2.19 -7.46
N MET A 27 -0.81 -1.69 -6.38
CA MET A 27 0.57 -2.04 -6.02
C MET A 27 0.71 -3.49 -5.55
N VAL A 28 -0.21 -3.95 -4.71
CA VAL A 28 -0.24 -5.36 -4.24
C VAL A 28 -0.48 -6.28 -5.43
N THR A 29 -1.49 -6.00 -6.26
CA THR A 29 -1.82 -6.81 -7.44
C THR A 29 -0.64 -6.90 -8.41
N ALA A 30 0.04 -5.79 -8.65
CA ALA A 30 1.21 -5.77 -9.53
C ALA A 30 2.38 -6.60 -8.97
N ALA A 31 2.67 -6.50 -7.67
CA ALA A 31 3.75 -7.23 -7.04
C ALA A 31 3.47 -8.75 -6.96
N GLU A 32 2.24 -9.12 -6.62
CA GLU A 32 1.78 -10.52 -6.61
C GLU A 32 1.75 -11.14 -8.02
N GLY A 33 1.33 -10.36 -9.02
CA GLY A 33 1.36 -10.75 -10.43
C GLY A 33 2.77 -11.09 -10.90
N GLN A 34 3.74 -10.21 -10.62
CA GLN A 34 5.15 -10.44 -10.96
C GLN A 34 5.71 -11.68 -10.25
N LEU A 35 5.41 -11.86 -8.96
CA LEU A 35 5.82 -13.06 -8.22
C LEU A 35 5.24 -14.34 -8.83
N THR A 36 3.98 -14.29 -9.26
CA THR A 36 3.28 -15.40 -9.89
C THR A 36 3.91 -15.76 -11.23
N ASP A 37 4.26 -14.78 -12.05
CA ASP A 37 4.89 -15.03 -13.34
C ASP A 37 6.32 -15.58 -13.20
N ILE A 38 7.10 -15.10 -12.23
CA ILE A 38 8.40 -15.69 -11.91
C ILE A 38 8.25 -17.17 -11.53
N LYS A 39 7.26 -17.52 -10.68
CA LYS A 39 6.99 -18.91 -10.30
C LYS A 39 6.61 -19.77 -11.52
N LYS A 40 5.79 -19.25 -12.44
CA LYS A 40 5.43 -19.95 -13.69
C LYS A 40 6.65 -20.20 -14.56
N GLN A 41 7.53 -19.21 -14.74
CA GLN A 41 8.75 -19.34 -15.53
C GLN A 41 9.70 -20.39 -14.93
N ILE A 42 9.90 -20.38 -13.62
CA ILE A 42 10.72 -21.39 -12.92
C ILE A 42 10.15 -22.79 -13.17
N LYS A 43 8.84 -22.98 -13.04
CA LYS A 43 8.17 -24.27 -13.28
C LYS A 43 8.33 -24.74 -14.72
N ALA A 44 8.20 -23.84 -15.69
CA ALA A 44 8.37 -24.14 -17.12
C ALA A 44 9.82 -24.56 -17.43
N LEU A 45 10.80 -23.77 -17.00
CA LEU A 45 12.22 -24.07 -17.21
C LEU A 45 12.67 -25.33 -16.48
N THR A 46 12.13 -25.60 -15.30
CA THR A 46 12.41 -26.85 -14.57
C THR A 46 11.91 -28.07 -15.35
N ARG A 47 10.75 -27.97 -16.00
CA ARG A 47 10.23 -29.04 -16.86
C ARG A 47 11.11 -29.21 -18.10
N GLN A 48 11.48 -28.12 -18.76
CA GLN A 48 12.38 -28.14 -19.92
C GLN A 48 13.73 -28.76 -19.56
N SER A 49 14.33 -28.36 -18.43
CA SER A 49 15.61 -28.88 -17.96
C SER A 49 15.62 -30.38 -17.72
N ARG A 50 14.46 -31.00 -17.41
CA ARG A 50 14.35 -32.46 -17.23
C ARG A 50 14.27 -33.22 -18.56
N GLN A 51 13.88 -32.55 -19.63
CA GLN A 51 13.74 -33.13 -20.97
C GLN A 51 14.97 -32.87 -21.85
N GLU A 52 15.84 -31.96 -21.41
CA GLU A 52 17.05 -31.59 -22.13
C GLU A 52 18.11 -32.71 -22.04
N LEU A 53 18.69 -33.05 -23.19
CA LEU A 53 19.69 -34.12 -23.31
C LEU A 53 21.12 -33.56 -23.43
N SER A 54 21.25 -32.28 -23.81
CA SER A 54 22.54 -31.60 -23.90
C SER A 54 23.00 -31.11 -22.53
N PRO A 55 24.17 -31.56 -22.01
CA PRO A 55 24.69 -31.09 -20.72
C PRO A 55 24.93 -29.57 -20.68
N LEU A 56 25.31 -28.98 -21.82
CA LEU A 56 25.54 -27.54 -21.93
C LEU A 56 24.23 -26.76 -21.78
N GLU A 57 23.19 -27.17 -22.49
CA GLU A 57 21.87 -26.54 -22.40
C GLU A 57 21.22 -26.76 -21.04
N GLN A 58 21.39 -27.95 -20.47
CA GLN A 58 20.93 -28.25 -19.12
C GLN A 58 21.60 -27.30 -18.09
N HIS A 59 22.92 -27.10 -18.18
CA HIS A 59 23.62 -26.15 -17.31
C HIS A 59 23.12 -24.70 -17.51
N ARG A 60 22.86 -24.29 -18.75
CA ARG A 60 22.28 -22.96 -19.06
C ARG A 60 20.91 -22.78 -18.40
N LEU A 61 20.03 -23.78 -18.53
CA LEU A 61 18.70 -23.78 -17.90
C LEU A 61 18.79 -23.70 -16.37
N HIS A 62 19.69 -24.47 -15.75
CA HIS A 62 19.92 -24.41 -14.30
C HIS A 62 20.38 -23.03 -13.82
N ARG A 63 21.26 -22.36 -14.58
CA ARG A 63 21.68 -20.98 -14.29
C ARG A 63 20.49 -20.01 -14.33
N THR A 64 19.67 -20.10 -15.36
CA THR A 64 18.48 -19.25 -15.51
C THR A 64 17.48 -19.49 -14.38
N ILE A 65 17.27 -20.76 -13.99
CA ILE A 65 16.42 -21.09 -12.83
C ILE A 65 16.97 -20.48 -11.55
N ALA A 66 18.29 -20.54 -11.32
CA ALA A 66 18.93 -19.96 -10.14
C ALA A 66 18.77 -18.42 -10.08
N ASP A 67 18.89 -17.74 -11.23
CA ASP A 67 18.63 -16.29 -11.31
C ASP A 67 17.17 -15.96 -11.00
N LEU A 68 16.22 -16.68 -11.60
CA LEU A 68 14.80 -16.50 -11.32
C LEU A 68 14.44 -16.78 -9.85
N GLU A 69 15.08 -17.77 -9.22
CA GLU A 69 14.93 -18.04 -7.78
C GLU A 69 15.44 -16.87 -6.92
N SER A 70 16.52 -16.20 -7.34
CA SER A 70 16.99 -14.97 -6.70
C SER A 70 15.98 -13.83 -6.84
N ARG A 71 15.46 -13.62 -8.06
CA ARG A 71 14.41 -12.62 -8.33
C ARG A 71 13.13 -12.91 -7.57
N LYS A 72 12.75 -14.18 -7.40
CA LYS A 72 11.60 -14.60 -6.58
C LYS A 72 11.75 -14.16 -5.13
N ARG A 73 12.94 -14.29 -4.54
CA ARG A 73 13.22 -13.82 -3.17
C ARG A 73 13.15 -12.30 -3.08
N LEU A 74 13.73 -11.59 -4.04
CA LEU A 74 13.64 -10.13 -4.10
C LEU A 74 12.19 -9.64 -4.22
N MET A 75 11.38 -10.28 -5.06
CA MET A 75 9.98 -9.92 -5.24
C MET A 75 9.16 -10.14 -3.97
N ARG A 76 9.44 -11.18 -3.19
CA ARG A 76 8.82 -11.36 -1.88
C ARG A 76 9.15 -10.23 -0.92
N LYS A 77 10.41 -9.77 -0.90
CA LYS A 77 10.82 -8.61 -0.09
C LYS A 77 10.11 -7.34 -0.56
N LYS A 78 10.00 -7.14 -1.87
CA LYS A 78 9.27 -6.02 -2.49
C LYS A 78 7.81 -5.97 -2.05
N ILE A 79 7.13 -7.12 -1.96
CA ILE A 79 5.74 -7.19 -1.47
C ILE A 79 5.66 -6.65 -0.04
N PHE A 80 6.53 -7.12 0.87
CA PHE A 80 6.57 -6.61 2.24
C PHE A 80 6.86 -5.11 2.30
N GLU A 81 7.79 -4.61 1.49
CA GLU A 81 8.10 -3.17 1.42
C GLU A 81 6.88 -2.34 0.98
N VAL A 82 6.10 -2.85 0.02
CA VAL A 82 4.87 -2.20 -0.46
C VAL A 82 3.79 -2.23 0.64
N GLU A 83 3.60 -3.36 1.32
CA GLU A 83 2.67 -3.49 2.44
C GLU A 83 3.01 -2.51 3.58
N ASP A 84 4.30 -2.40 3.93
CA ASP A 84 4.78 -1.44 4.92
C ASP A 84 4.51 0.01 4.48
N GLU A 85 4.74 0.35 3.21
CA GLU A 85 4.45 1.69 2.67
C GLU A 85 2.96 2.03 2.75
N ILE A 86 2.08 1.07 2.47
CA ILE A 86 0.63 1.21 2.61
C ILE A 86 0.26 1.51 4.06
N VAL A 87 0.84 0.77 5.02
CA VAL A 87 0.59 0.99 6.45
C VAL A 87 1.02 2.39 6.87
N VAL A 88 2.23 2.82 6.50
CA VAL A 88 2.75 4.15 6.84
C VAL A 88 1.82 5.25 6.30
N LYS A 89 1.39 5.18 5.04
CA LYS A 89 0.49 6.18 4.46
C LYS A 89 -0.88 6.20 5.14
N ARG A 90 -1.41 5.04 5.52
CA ARG A 90 -2.66 4.96 6.27
C ARG A 90 -2.53 5.63 7.63
N ASP A 91 -1.45 5.38 8.34
CA ASP A 91 -1.20 5.94 9.66
C ASP A 91 -1.02 7.47 9.58
N ASP A 92 -0.38 7.98 8.52
CA ASP A 92 -0.28 9.42 8.24
C ASP A 92 -1.67 10.06 8.03
N LEU A 93 -2.58 9.42 7.28
CA LEU A 93 -3.95 9.89 7.10
C LEU A 93 -4.71 9.93 8.44
N ILE A 94 -4.53 8.91 9.29
CA ILE A 94 -5.14 8.86 10.62
C ILE A 94 -4.63 10.01 11.50
N GLN A 95 -3.32 10.28 11.49
CA GLN A 95 -2.75 11.40 12.25
C GLN A 95 -3.29 12.76 11.78
N VAL A 96 -3.45 12.95 10.47
CA VAL A 96 -4.05 14.17 9.91
C VAL A 96 -5.50 14.33 10.38
N LEU A 97 -6.26 13.23 10.43
CA LEU A 97 -7.63 13.24 10.94
C LEU A 97 -7.68 13.58 12.43
N GLN A 98 -6.84 12.95 13.25
CA GLN A 98 -6.75 13.20 14.70
C GLN A 98 -6.43 14.67 15.00
N LYS A 99 -5.38 15.24 14.38
CA LYS A 99 -5.03 16.65 14.56
C LYS A 99 -6.16 17.62 14.22
N ARG A 100 -6.97 17.31 13.20
CA ARG A 100 -8.15 18.12 12.84
C ARG A 100 -9.27 18.00 13.89
N MET A 101 -9.45 16.82 14.48
CA MET A 101 -10.42 16.61 15.56
C MET A 101 -9.99 17.32 16.85
N ASP A 102 -8.72 17.27 17.23
CA ASP A 102 -8.22 17.92 18.45
C ASP A 102 -8.37 19.44 18.37
N ARG A 103 -8.05 20.05 17.22
CA ARG A 103 -8.28 21.49 16.97
C ARG A 103 -9.75 21.91 17.10
N ARG A 104 -10.69 20.96 16.98
CA ARG A 104 -12.13 21.21 17.13
C ARG A 104 -12.55 21.34 18.61
N VAL A 105 -11.75 20.82 19.55
CA VAL A 105 -12.13 20.69 20.98
C VAL A 105 -11.63 21.85 21.85
N GLU A 106 -10.87 22.81 21.32
CA GLU A 106 -10.55 24.05 22.06
C GLU A 106 -11.77 24.99 22.17
N VAL A 107 -12.54 24.85 23.26
CA VAL A 107 -13.60 25.77 23.67
C VAL A 107 -13.20 26.42 24.98
N GLU A 108 -12.77 27.68 24.93
CA GLU A 108 -12.44 28.48 26.11
C GLU A 108 -13.62 29.39 26.46
N SER A 109 -14.22 29.20 27.64
CA SER A 109 -15.33 30.02 28.12
C SER A 109 -14.78 31.31 28.73
N LEU A 110 -14.77 32.40 27.95
CA LEU A 110 -14.12 33.65 28.33
C LEU A 110 -14.91 34.47 29.38
N PHE A 111 -16.25 34.41 29.36
CA PHE A 111 -17.13 34.96 30.39
C PHE A 111 -18.57 34.49 30.18
N THR A 112 -19.39 34.59 31.24
CA THR A 112 -20.82 34.29 31.19
C THR A 112 -21.59 35.56 31.52
N ILE A 113 -22.48 36.02 30.62
CA ILE A 113 -23.38 37.15 30.91
C ILE A 113 -24.67 36.60 31.49
N ARG A 114 -25.08 37.16 32.63
CA ARG A 114 -26.39 36.95 33.23
C ARG A 114 -27.28 38.13 32.87
N TRP A 115 -28.46 37.87 32.30
CA TRP A 115 -29.47 38.90 32.08
C TRP A 115 -30.82 38.47 32.65
N THR A 116 -31.63 39.46 32.99
CA THR A 116 -33.01 39.32 33.45
C THR A 116 -33.90 40.08 32.48
N VAL A 117 -34.98 39.45 32.04
CA VAL A 117 -35.97 40.07 31.13
C VAL A 117 -36.93 40.93 31.98
N VAL A 118 -37.13 42.18 31.59
CA VAL A 118 -38.08 43.14 32.19
C VAL A 118 -39.28 43.29 31.27
#